data_AF-A0A9X1L6L9-F1
#
_entry.id   AF-A0A9X1L6L9-F1
#
_cell.length_a   1.000
_cell.length_b   1.000
_cell.length_c   1.000
_cell.angle_alpha   90.00
_cell.angle_beta   90.00
_cell.angle_gamma   90.00
#
_symmetry.space_group_name_H-M   'P 1'
#
loop_
_entity.id
_entity.type
_entity.pdbx_description
1 polymer ?
#
loop_
_entity_poly.entity_id
_entity_poly.type
_entity_poly.pdbx_seq_one_letter_code
_entity_poly.pdbx_strand_id
1 'polypeptide(L)'
;MQFIFKVFFIGLFSYLSSSAQVDNNQLAKAKNNKIIVYGSDSCHYCVDTKAFLKKNNVEFRYFDVDVNITMQREMLLKMEKSGLSVDELSLPVVDLQGQLIMNDVADFEGFLKQLISKNKTK
;
A
#
# COMPACT_ATOMS: atom_id res chain seq x y z
N MET A 1 -26.22 38.49 55.67
CA MET A 1 -26.76 37.18 55.28
C MET A 1 -26.67 37.07 53.76
N GLN A 2 -25.82 36.15 53.27
CA GLN A 2 -25.79 35.46 51.96
C GLN A 2 -25.73 36.31 50.66
N PHE A 3 -24.59 36.34 49.93
CA PHE A 3 -24.17 35.42 48.84
C PHE A 3 -25.07 35.58 47.59
N ILE A 4 -24.61 36.01 46.40
CA ILE A 4 -24.02 35.17 45.32
C ILE A 4 -23.87 36.06 44.05
N PHE A 5 -22.64 36.30 43.58
CA PHE A 5 -22.03 35.84 42.32
C PHE A 5 -21.93 36.89 41.18
N LYS A 6 -20.70 37.36 41.00
CA LYS A 6 -19.92 37.35 39.74
C LYS A 6 -20.64 37.78 38.46
N VAL A 7 -20.69 39.08 38.21
CA VAL A 7 -20.65 39.58 36.82
C VAL A 7 -19.18 39.73 36.44
N PHE A 8 -18.60 38.62 35.98
CA PHE A 8 -17.27 38.59 35.38
C PHE A 8 -17.41 39.21 33.98
N PHE A 9 -17.22 40.52 33.93
CA PHE A 9 -17.18 41.32 32.71
C PHE A 9 -15.85 41.04 31.99
N ILE A 10 -15.72 39.85 31.39
CA ILE A 10 -14.60 39.54 30.49
C ILE A 10 -15.20 39.00 29.21
N GLY A 11 -15.09 39.83 28.16
CA GLY A 11 -15.49 39.50 26.81
C GLY A 11 -14.84 38.20 26.36
N LEU A 12 -15.65 37.15 26.29
CA LEU A 12 -15.31 35.85 25.73
C LEU A 12 -16.26 35.59 24.55
N PHE A 13 -16.10 36.36 23.48
CA PHE A 13 -16.75 36.06 22.20
C PHE A 13 -15.84 36.41 21.02
N SER A 14 -14.57 36.09 21.14
CA SER A 14 -13.73 35.75 19.99
C SER A 14 -13.55 34.24 19.99
N TYR A 15 -14.63 33.52 19.63
CA TYR A 15 -14.49 32.15 19.14
C TYR A 15 -13.71 32.24 17.83
N LEU A 16 -12.39 32.20 17.97
CA LEU A 16 -11.46 31.95 16.88
C LEU A 16 -11.86 30.60 16.29
N SER A 17 -12.46 30.62 15.10
CA SER A 17 -12.68 29.44 14.30
C SER A 17 -11.33 28.78 14.06
N SER A 18 -10.99 27.79 14.87
CA SER A 18 -9.85 26.91 14.63
C SER A 18 -10.19 26.02 13.44
N SER A 19 -9.99 26.53 12.22
CA SER A 19 -9.84 25.64 11.07
C SER A 19 -8.52 24.90 11.26
N ALA A 20 -8.57 23.75 11.91
CA ALA A 20 -7.50 22.77 11.85
C ALA A 20 -7.36 22.39 10.38
N GLN A 21 -6.42 23.04 9.68
CA GLN A 21 -5.99 22.62 8.36
C GLN A 21 -5.25 21.30 8.55
N VAL A 22 -5.99 20.19 8.45
CA VAL A 22 -5.40 18.87 8.22
C VAL A 22 -4.69 18.98 6.88
N ASP A 23 -3.38 19.10 6.93
CA ASP A 23 -2.54 19.19 5.75
C ASP A 23 -2.66 17.87 4.96
N ASN A 24 -3.50 17.89 3.92
CA ASN A 24 -3.69 16.79 2.98
C ASN A 24 -2.37 16.37 2.30
N ASN A 25 -1.33 17.20 2.35
CA ASN A 25 0.00 16.89 1.84
C ASN A 25 0.72 15.83 2.68
N GLN A 26 0.40 15.70 3.97
CA GLN A 26 1.08 14.73 4.83
C GLN A 26 0.55 13.29 4.65
N LEU A 27 -0.70 13.11 4.19
CA LEU A 27 -1.23 11.79 3.84
C LEU A 27 -0.65 11.28 2.50
N ALA A 28 -0.35 12.17 1.56
CA ALA A 28 0.32 11.83 0.30
C ALA A 28 1.81 11.50 0.48
N LYS A 29 2.47 12.10 1.49
CA LYS A 29 3.92 11.95 1.75
C LYS A 29 4.29 10.65 2.48
N ALA A 30 3.32 9.92 3.03
CA ALA A 30 3.53 8.59 3.64
C ALA A 30 3.36 7.44 2.64
N LYS A 31 3.21 7.71 1.32
CA LYS A 31 3.31 6.70 0.27
C LYS A 31 4.77 6.30 0.12
N ASN A 32 5.25 5.48 1.04
CA ASN A 32 6.47 4.71 0.87
C ASN A 32 6.31 3.88 -0.40
N ASN A 33 6.98 4.31 -1.47
CA ASN A 33 6.96 3.74 -2.83
C ASN A 33 7.59 2.34 -2.89
N LYS A 34 7.31 1.48 -1.91
CA LYS A 34 7.87 0.14 -1.78
C LYS A 34 7.03 -0.82 -2.61
N ILE A 35 7.73 -1.72 -3.29
CA ILE A 35 7.13 -2.83 -4.04
C ILE A 35 6.25 -3.64 -3.09
N ILE A 36 5.06 -4.03 -3.53
CA ILE A 36 4.20 -4.96 -2.78
C ILE A 36 4.11 -6.25 -3.57
N VAL A 37 4.38 -7.38 -2.92
CA VAL A 37 4.21 -8.72 -3.46
C VAL A 37 3.02 -9.35 -2.75
N TYR A 38 1.95 -9.57 -3.50
CA TYR A 38 0.83 -10.41 -3.09
C TYR A 38 1.15 -11.83 -3.53
N GLY A 39 1.34 -12.72 -2.57
CA GLY A 39 1.70 -14.11 -2.83
C GLY A 39 1.07 -15.06 -1.83
N SER A 40 1.49 -16.31 -1.85
CA SER A 40 1.14 -17.33 -0.86
C SER A 40 2.40 -18.09 -0.49
N ASP A 41 2.62 -18.37 0.79
CA ASP A 41 3.75 -19.19 1.23
C ASP A 41 3.60 -20.67 0.77
N SER A 42 2.44 -21.06 0.24
CA SER A 42 2.22 -22.36 -0.42
C SER A 42 2.52 -22.37 -1.92
N CYS A 43 2.81 -21.22 -2.53
CA CYS A 43 3.09 -21.09 -3.96
C CYS A 43 4.60 -21.01 -4.24
N HIS A 44 5.12 -21.96 -5.01
CA HIS A 44 6.55 -22.03 -5.37
C HIS A 44 7.06 -20.74 -6.01
N TYR A 45 6.33 -20.19 -7.00
CA TYR A 45 6.71 -18.94 -7.67
C TYR A 45 6.73 -17.73 -6.71
N CYS A 46 5.87 -17.71 -5.68
CA CYS A 46 5.86 -16.64 -4.68
C CYS A 46 7.10 -16.68 -3.78
N VAL A 47 7.45 -17.88 -3.31
CA VAL A 47 8.64 -18.12 -2.48
C VAL A 47 9.91 -17.73 -3.24
N ASP A 48 10.01 -18.14 -4.51
CA ASP A 48 11.15 -17.80 -5.37
C ASP A 48 11.23 -16.30 -5.64
N THR A 49 10.11 -15.64 -5.92
CA THR A 49 10.07 -14.18 -6.12
C THR A 49 10.53 -13.44 -4.86
N LYS A 50 10.05 -13.85 -3.68
CA LYS A 50 10.47 -13.30 -2.38
C LYS A 50 11.97 -13.49 -2.15
N ALA A 51 12.52 -14.65 -2.49
CA ALA A 51 13.95 -14.93 -2.38
C ALA A 51 14.78 -14.10 -3.37
N PHE A 52 14.32 -13.99 -4.62
CA PHE A 52 14.96 -13.23 -5.68
C PHE A 52 15.07 -11.74 -5.32
N LEU A 53 13.99 -11.11 -4.86
CA LEU A 53 13.99 -9.71 -4.45
C LEU A 53 14.94 -9.47 -3.27
N LYS A 54 14.94 -10.35 -2.27
CA LYS A 54 15.89 -10.31 -1.14
C LYS A 54 17.34 -10.40 -1.59
N LYS A 55 17.66 -11.36 -2.46
CA LYS A 55 19.02 -11.58 -3.00
C LYS A 55 19.53 -10.35 -3.75
N ASN A 56 18.63 -9.61 -4.40
CA ASN A 56 18.96 -8.39 -5.15
C ASN A 56 18.87 -7.10 -4.30
N ASN A 57 18.72 -7.20 -2.98
CA ASN A 57 18.58 -6.06 -2.06
C ASN A 57 17.45 -5.09 -2.47
N VAL A 58 16.38 -5.63 -3.06
CA VAL A 58 15.19 -4.84 -3.39
C VAL A 58 14.33 -4.73 -2.14
N GLU A 59 13.92 -3.51 -1.78
CA GLU A 59 13.00 -3.31 -0.67
C GLU A 59 11.55 -3.58 -1.12
N PHE A 60 10.86 -4.48 -0.42
CA PHE A 60 9.47 -4.85 -0.71
C PHE A 60 8.71 -5.24 0.55
N ARG A 61 7.39 -5.23 0.46
CA ARG A 61 6.48 -5.87 1.42
C ARG A 61 5.91 -7.12 0.79
N TYR A 62 5.83 -8.19 1.56
CA TYR A 62 5.22 -9.46 1.14
C TYR A 62 3.99 -9.71 1.98
N PHE A 63 2.89 -10.04 1.34
CA PHE A 63 1.65 -10.44 2.01
C PHE A 63 1.20 -11.78 1.47
N ASP A 64 1.04 -12.73 2.40
CA ASP A 64 0.38 -13.98 2.12
C ASP A 64 -1.13 -13.74 2.06
N VAL A 65 -1.72 -13.84 0.86
CA VAL A 65 -3.13 -13.55 0.61
C VAL A 65 -4.06 -14.69 1.02
N ASP A 66 -3.54 -15.87 1.33
CA ASP A 66 -4.35 -16.99 1.82
C ASP A 66 -4.77 -16.77 3.28
N VAL A 67 -3.93 -16.08 4.05
CA VAL A 67 -4.17 -15.79 5.47
C VAL A 67 -4.44 -14.31 5.75
N ASN A 68 -4.11 -13.41 4.82
CA ASN A 68 -4.36 -11.98 4.95
C ASN A 68 -5.47 -11.51 4.01
N ILE A 69 -6.72 -11.66 4.48
CA ILE A 69 -7.92 -11.30 3.71
C ILE A 69 -7.97 -9.82 3.30
N THR A 70 -7.41 -8.93 4.12
CA THR A 70 -7.36 -7.50 3.82
C THR A 70 -6.48 -7.23 2.60
N MET A 71 -5.30 -7.86 2.55
CA MET A 71 -4.39 -7.69 1.43
C MET A 71 -4.84 -8.46 0.19
N GLN A 72 -5.54 -9.58 0.36
CA GLN A 72 -6.22 -10.26 -0.75
C GLN A 72 -7.25 -9.33 -1.42
N ARG A 73 -8.10 -8.67 -0.63
CA ARG A 73 -9.07 -7.69 -1.16
C ARG A 73 -8.38 -6.50 -1.81
N GLU A 74 -7.30 -6.00 -1.23
CA GLU A 74 -6.51 -4.93 -1.86
C GLU A 74 -5.97 -5.34 -3.23
N MET A 75 -5.42 -6.56 -3.35
CA MET A 75 -4.93 -7.12 -4.61
C MET A 75 -6.04 -7.16 -5.67
N LEU A 76 -7.19 -7.76 -5.34
CA LEU A 76 -8.31 -7.90 -6.28
C LEU A 76 -8.85 -6.54 -6.75
N LEU A 77 -9.01 -5.59 -5.84
CA LEU A 77 -9.46 -4.23 -6.19
C LEU A 77 -8.45 -3.49 -7.09
N LYS A 78 -7.15 -3.74 -6.92
CA LYS A 78 -6.12 -3.17 -7.80
C LYS A 78 -6.13 -3.82 -9.17
N MET A 79 -6.32 -5.14 -9.26
CA MET A 79 -6.45 -5.86 -10.52
C MET A 79 -7.62 -5.34 -11.34
N GLU A 80 -8.81 -5.26 -10.72
CA GLU A 80 -10.02 -4.72 -11.34
C GLU A 80 -9.79 -3.30 -11.88
N LYS A 81 -9.20 -2.41 -11.08
CA LYS A 81 -8.90 -1.02 -11.49
C LYS A 81 -7.89 -0.93 -12.63
N SER A 82 -6.98 -1.90 -12.74
CA SER A 82 -6.02 -1.99 -13.84
C SER A 82 -6.59 -2.65 -15.11
N GLY A 83 -7.84 -3.12 -15.06
CA GLY A 83 -8.47 -3.85 -16.17
C GLY A 83 -7.97 -5.29 -16.32
N LEU A 84 -7.27 -5.83 -15.32
CA LEU A 84 -6.84 -7.23 -15.31
C LEU A 84 -8.00 -8.12 -14.83
N SER A 85 -8.26 -9.21 -15.54
CA SER A 85 -9.26 -10.18 -15.10
C SER A 85 -8.74 -10.98 -13.90
N VAL A 86 -9.61 -11.22 -12.92
CA VAL A 86 -9.32 -12.13 -11.79
C VAL A 86 -9.23 -13.58 -12.28
N ASP A 87 -9.86 -13.92 -13.41
CA ASP A 87 -9.79 -15.26 -14.00
C ASP A 87 -8.38 -15.57 -14.55
N GLU A 88 -7.61 -14.53 -14.87
CA GLU A 88 -6.22 -14.61 -15.36
C GLU A 88 -5.21 -14.47 -14.22
N LEU A 89 -5.66 -14.52 -12.96
CA LEU A 89 -4.82 -14.38 -11.78
C LEU A 89 -3.72 -15.44 -11.77
N SER A 90 -2.47 -14.98 -11.79
CA SER A 90 -1.28 -15.80 -11.67
C SER A 90 -0.38 -15.23 -10.58
N LEU A 91 -0.26 -15.96 -9.47
CA LEU A 91 0.57 -15.56 -8.34
C LEU A 91 2.08 -15.77 -8.63
N PRO A 92 2.95 -14.92 -8.09
CA PRO A 92 2.62 -13.70 -7.34
C PRO A 92 2.12 -12.55 -8.23
N VAL A 93 1.26 -11.69 -7.66
CA VAL A 93 0.95 -10.37 -8.23
C VAL A 93 1.86 -9.36 -7.56
N VAL A 94 2.61 -8.59 -8.34
CA VAL A 94 3.55 -7.59 -7.86
C VAL A 94 3.08 -6.20 -8.25
N ASP A 95 2.89 -5.34 -7.26
CA ASP A 95 2.58 -3.92 -7.44
C ASP A 95 3.87 -3.10 -7.40
N LEU A 96 4.24 -2.60 -8.58
CA LEU A 96 5.32 -1.66 -8.82
C LEU A 96 4.76 -0.23 -8.86
N GLN A 97 4.46 0.34 -7.68
CA GLN A 97 4.01 1.73 -7.53
C GLN A 97 2.72 2.07 -8.32
N GLY A 98 1.82 1.11 -8.47
CA GLY A 98 0.56 1.21 -9.21
C GLY A 98 0.54 0.42 -10.53
N GLN A 99 1.69 -0.07 -11.00
CA GLN A 99 1.77 -1.01 -12.10
C GLN A 99 1.74 -2.45 -11.57
N LEU A 100 0.68 -3.19 -11.87
CA LEU A 100 0.61 -4.61 -11.54
C LEU A 100 1.33 -5.46 -12.60
N ILE A 101 2.10 -6.44 -12.14
CA ILE A 101 2.74 -7.48 -12.95
C ILE A 101 2.41 -8.82 -12.30
N MET A 102 1.94 -9.77 -13.10
CA MET A 102 1.65 -11.14 -12.65
C MET A 102 2.74 -12.09 -13.15
N ASN A 103 2.82 -13.26 -12.53
CA ASN A 103 3.74 -14.31 -12.96
C ASN A 103 3.38 -14.82 -14.36
N ASP A 104 4.40 -14.98 -15.20
CA ASP A 104 4.35 -15.74 -16.44
C ASP A 104 4.96 -17.13 -16.19
N VAL A 105 4.12 -18.16 -16.16
CA VAL A 105 4.56 -19.54 -15.91
C VAL A 105 5.48 -20.06 -17.02
N ALA A 106 5.31 -19.58 -18.27
CA ALA A 106 6.13 -19.96 -19.40
C ALA A 106 7.50 -19.25 -19.40
N ASP A 107 7.56 -18.04 -18.86
CA ASP A 107 8.79 -17.24 -18.74
C ASP A 107 8.97 -16.62 -17.34
N PHE A 108 9.09 -17.49 -16.33
CA PHE A 108 9.24 -17.04 -14.95
C PHE A 108 10.53 -16.22 -14.73
N GLU A 109 11.62 -16.56 -15.43
CA GLU A 109 12.86 -15.81 -15.34
C GLU A 109 12.71 -14.41 -15.95
N GLY A 110 12.03 -14.29 -17.09
CA GLY A 110 11.69 -13.01 -17.69
C GLY A 110 10.83 -12.16 -16.76
N PHE A 111 9.82 -12.74 -16.12
CA PHE A 111 9.05 -12.09 -15.06
C PHE A 111 9.96 -11.53 -13.94
N LEU A 112 10.85 -12.35 -13.38
CA LEU A 112 11.76 -11.90 -12.30
C LEU A 112 12.67 -10.73 -12.75
N LYS A 113 13.20 -10.78 -13.97
CA LYS A 113 14.03 -9.70 -14.53
C LYS A 113 13.27 -8.38 -14.67
N GLN A 114 11.97 -8.41 -14.97
CA GLN A 114 11.16 -7.20 -15.06
C GLN A 114 11.06 -6.46 -13.70
N LEU A 115 11.07 -7.20 -12.58
CA LEU A 115 10.95 -6.61 -11.25
C LEU A 115 12.17 -5.77 -10.86
N ILE A 116 13.36 -6.13 -11.33
CA ILE A 116 14.60 -5.38 -11.04
C ILE A 116 14.87 -4.28 -12.06
N SER A 117 14.48 -4.44 -13.32
CA SER A 117 14.74 -3.43 -14.37
C SER A 117 13.88 -2.19 -14.16
N LYS A 118 12.60 -2.37 -13.84
CA LYS A 118 11.65 -1.29 -13.56
C LYS A 118 11.90 -0.58 -12.23
N ASN A 119 12.60 -1.22 -11.29
CA ASN A 119 12.96 -0.58 -10.02
C ASN A 119 14.19 0.36 -10.14
N LYS A 120 15.05 0.16 -11.15
CA LYS A 120 16.27 0.98 -11.34
C LYS A 120 16.03 2.31 -12.07
N THR A 121 14.82 2.56 -12.55
CA THR A 121 14.52 3.69 -13.45
C THR A 121 14.08 4.97 -12.73
N LYS A 122 14.44 5.14 -11.46
CA LYS A 122 14.13 6.33 -10.65
C LYS A 122 15.35 6.80 -9.87
#